data_AF-A0A5K1E9R5-F1
#
_entry.id   AF-A0A5K1E9R5-F1
#
_cell.length_a   1.000
_cell.length_b   1.000
_cell.length_c   1.000
_cell.angle_alpha   90.00
_cell.angle_beta   90.00
_cell.angle_gamma   90.00
#
_symmetry.space_group_name_H-M   'P 1'
#
loop_
_entity.id
_entity.type
_entity.pdbx_description
1 polymer ?
#
loop_
_entity_poly.entity_id
_entity_poly.type
_entity_poly.pdbx_seq_one_letter_code
_entity_poly.pdbx_strand_id
1 'polypeptide(L)' 'VLTVHGSKDEIIPVEDALEFDKLIPNHKLVIVEQANHCYTAHQSELASIVVDFIKDSCQPKKPSSEQ' A
#
# COMPACT_ATOMS: atom_id res chain seq x y z
N VAL A 1 -3.26 -7.90 2.39
CA VAL A 1 -4.12 -6.72 2.05
C VAL A 1 -3.20 -5.53 1.83
N LEU A 2 -3.53 -4.62 0.90
CA LEU A 2 -2.73 -3.41 0.63
C LEU A 2 -3.57 -2.17 0.95
N THR A 3 -2.97 -1.23 1.69
CA THR A 3 -3.45 0.15 1.77
C THR A 3 -2.37 1.05 1.18
N VAL A 4 -2.78 1.95 0.28
CA VAL A 4 -1.94 3.06 -0.18
C VAL A 4 -2.58 4.33 0.38
N HIS A 5 -1.80 5.16 1.06
CA HIS A 5 -2.28 6.40 1.69
C HIS A 5 -1.41 7.59 1.27
N GLY A 6 -1.99 8.78 1.10
CA GLY A 6 -1.23 9.99 0.79
C GLY A 6 -0.78 10.71 2.06
N SER A 7 0.49 11.15 2.14
CA SER A 7 0.98 11.84 3.35
C SER A 7 0.41 13.24 3.56
N LYS A 8 -0.21 13.82 2.53
CA LYS A 8 -0.94 15.10 2.56
C LYS A 8 -2.44 14.90 2.37
N ASP A 9 -2.97 13.77 2.80
CA ASP A 9 -4.40 13.58 2.88
C ASP A 9 -4.98 14.50 3.97
N GLU A 10 -5.66 15.55 3.53
CA GLU A 10 -6.30 16.55 4.41
C GLU A 10 -7.69 16.11 4.89
N ILE A 11 -8.21 15.00 4.34
CA ILE A 11 -9.55 14.48 4.66
C ILE A 11 -9.43 13.37 5.70
N ILE A 12 -8.53 12.42 5.47
CA ILE A 12 -8.25 11.29 6.36
C ILE A 12 -6.78 11.33 6.79
N PRO A 13 -6.50 11.53 8.09
CA PRO A 13 -5.14 11.64 8.58
C PRO A 13 -4.33 10.34 8.33
N VAL A 14 -3.03 10.50 8.06
CA VAL A 14 -2.14 9.36 7.79
C VAL A 14 -1.98 8.43 9.00
N GLU A 15 -2.19 8.97 10.19
CA GLU A 15 -2.17 8.25 11.45
C GLU A 15 -3.22 7.12 11.49
N ASP A 16 -4.40 7.32 10.90
CA ASP A 16 -5.44 6.28 10.85
C ASP A 16 -4.97 5.07 10.04
N ALA A 17 -4.24 5.31 8.94
CA ALA A 17 -3.67 4.24 8.13
C ALA A 17 -2.57 3.48 8.89
N LEU A 18 -1.75 4.18 9.67
CA LEU A 18 -0.70 3.59 10.51
C LEU A 18 -1.29 2.73 11.64
N GLU A 19 -2.39 3.16 12.27
CA GLU A 19 -3.09 2.34 13.26
C GLU A 19 -3.70 1.09 12.63
N PHE A 20 -4.26 1.22 11.42
CA PHE A 20 -4.84 0.07 10.71
C PHE A 20 -3.80 -0.99 10.34
N ASP A 21 -2.59 -0.58 9.94
CA ASP A 21 -1.48 -1.49 9.63
C ASP A 21 -1.08 -2.37 10.82
N LYS A 22 -1.19 -1.85 12.05
CA LYS A 22 -0.90 -2.60 13.28
C LYS A 22 -1.97 -3.67 13.60
N LEU A 23 -3.20 -3.47 13.14
CA LEU A 23 -4.34 -4.32 13.51
C LEU A 23 -4.51 -5.54 12.61
N ILE A 24 -4.04 -5.49 11.36
CA ILE A 24 -4.31 -6.53 10.37
C ILE A 24 -3.05 -7.32 10.03
N PRO A 25 -2.98 -8.61 10.40
CA PRO A 25 -1.90 -9.49 9.97
C PRO A 25 -1.85 -9.60 8.43
N ASN A 26 -0.65 -9.60 7.86
CA ASN A 26 -0.42 -9.64 6.40
C ASN A 26 -0.99 -8.41 5.66
N HIS A 27 -1.08 -7.28 6.35
CA HIS A 27 -1.30 -5.97 5.75
C HIS A 27 0.02 -5.38 5.27
N LYS A 28 -0.05 -4.62 4.18
CA LYS A 28 1.04 -3.79 3.68
C LYS A 28 0.50 -2.38 3.54
N LEU A 29 1.08 -1.45 4.29
CA LEU A 29 0.83 -0.02 4.12
C LEU A 29 1.92 0.61 3.25
N VAL A 30 1.51 1.44 2.29
CA VAL A 30 2.41 2.28 1.49
C VAL A 30 1.96 3.73 1.64
N ILE A 31 2.85 4.57 2.14
CA ILE A 31 2.63 6.02 2.20
C ILE A 31 3.26 6.67 0.97
N VAL A 32 2.45 7.39 0.20
CA VAL A 32 2.90 8.17 -0.96
C VAL A 32 3.15 9.59 -0.49
N GLU A 33 4.43 10.00 -0.52
CA GLU A 33 4.84 11.30 -0.04
C GLU A 33 4.23 12.43 -0.88
N GLN A 34 3.77 13.49 -0.21
CA GLN A 34 3.13 14.66 -0.81
C GLN A 34 1.81 14.40 -1.55
N ALA A 35 1.31 13.17 -1.56
CA ALA A 35 0.03 12.85 -2.18
C ALA A 35 -1.15 13.29 -1.29
N ASN A 36 -2.16 13.85 -1.93
CA ASN A 36 -3.43 14.17 -1.29
C ASN A 36 -4.40 12.98 -1.34
N HIS A 37 -5.58 13.14 -0.71
CA HIS A 37 -6.64 12.13 -0.68
C HIS A 37 -6.97 11.52 -2.05
N CYS A 38 -6.95 12.35 -3.09
CA CYS A 38 -7.33 11.97 -4.46
C CYS A 38 -6.14 11.59 -5.36
N TYR A 39 -4.91 11.59 -4.83
CA TYR A 39 -3.68 11.31 -5.59
C TYR A 39 -3.55 12.13 -6.88
N THR A 40 -4.09 13.35 -6.94
CA THR A 40 -4.24 14.13 -8.18
C THR A 40 -2.94 14.27 -9.00
N ALA A 41 -1.79 14.42 -8.33
CA ALA A 41 -0.46 14.47 -8.96
C ALA A 41 0.32 13.15 -8.93
N HIS A 42 -0.22 12.11 -8.29
CA HIS A 42 0.48 10.85 -7.99
C HIS A 42 -0.26 9.60 -8.51
N GLN A 43 -1.22 9.77 -9.44
CA GLN A 43 -2.03 8.66 -9.97
C GLN A 43 -1.18 7.58 -10.64
N SER A 44 -0.13 7.96 -11.36
CA SER A 44 0.78 7.00 -12.02
C SER A 44 1.57 6.17 -10.99
N GLU A 45 2.01 6.79 -9.91
CA GLU A 45 2.71 6.11 -8.82
C GLU A 45 1.77 5.15 -8.09
N LEU A 46 0.56 5.62 -7.74
CA LEU A 46 -0.50 4.78 -7.17
C LEU A 46 -0.79 3.56 -8.06
N ALA A 47 -0.95 3.77 -9.37
CA ALA A 47 -1.22 2.70 -10.32
C ALA A 47 -0.08 1.67 -10.36
N SER A 48 1.19 2.11 -10.37
CA SER A 48 2.34 1.21 -10.33
C SER A 48 2.34 0.35 -9.07
N ILE A 49 2.15 0.98 -7.89
CA ILE A 49 2.13 0.28 -6.60
C ILE A 49 1.05 -0.82 -6.58
N VAL A 50 -0.16 -0.50 -7.06
CA VAL A 50 -1.28 -1.44 -7.09
C VAL A 50 -1.01 -2.59 -8.08
N VAL A 51 -0.52 -2.28 -9.28
CA VAL A 51 -0.21 -3.29 -10.31
C VAL A 51 0.87 -4.25 -9.81
N ASP A 52 1.93 -3.73 -9.19
CA ASP A 52 3.03 -4.55 -8.69
C ASP A 52 2.57 -5.44 -7.54
N PHE A 53 1.74 -4.92 -6.63
CA PHE A 53 1.14 -5.74 -5.57
C PHE A 53 0.29 -6.89 -6.12
N ILE A 54 -0.53 -6.64 -7.14
CA ILE A 54 -1.35 -7.69 -7.77
C ILE A 54 -0.44 -8.74 -8.44
N LYS A 55 0.59 -8.32 -9.18
CA LYS A 55 1.54 -9.24 -9.82
C LYS A 55 2.25 -10.13 -8.80
N ASP A 56 2.70 -9.56 -7.69
CA ASP A 56 3.34 -10.31 -6.61
C ASP A 56 2.38 -11.33 -5.98
N SER A 57 1.10 -10.98 -5.86
CA SER A 57 0.07 -11.88 -5.32
C SER A 57 -0.27 -13.05 -6.26
N CYS A 58 -0.06 -12.90 -7.56
CA CYS A 58 -0.33 -13.93 -8.58
C CYS A 58 0.83 -14.92 -8.78
N GLN A 59 2.01 -14.69 -8.19
CA GLN A 59 3.12 -15.65 -8.31
C GLN A 59 2.86 -16.86 -7.42
N PRO A 60 3.04 -18.11 -7.92
CA PRO A 60 3.02 -19.27 -7.05
C PRO A 60 4.14 -19.13 -6.04
N LYS A 61 3.80 -19.18 -4.74
CA LYS A 61 4.81 -19.24 -3.67
C LYS A 61 5.72 -20.43 -3.98
N LYS A 62 6.97 -20.17 -4.38
CA LYS A 62 7.96 -21.24 -4.50
C LYS A 62 8.04 -21.91 -3.12
N PRO A 63 7.94 -23.24 -3.01
CA PRO A 63 8.15 -23.90 -1.74
C PRO A 63 9.55 -23.51 -1.27
N SER A 64 9.62 -22.94 -0.06
CA SER A 64 10.86 -22.75 0.65
C SER A 64 11.51 -24.12 0.75
N SER A 65 12.58 -24.33 0.00
CA SER A 65 13.46 -25.48 0.19
C SER A 65 14.07 -25.34 1.57
N GLU A 66 13.50 -26.08 2.53
CA GLU A 66 14.14 -26.44 3.79
C GLU A 66 15.46 -27.14 3.46
N GLN A 67 16.57 -26.59 3.98
CA GLN A 67 17.87 -27.24 4.08
C GLN A 67 18.19 -27.43 5.56
#